data_AF-A9A975-F1
#
_entry.id   AF-A9A975-F1
#
_cell.length_a   1.000
_cell.length_b   1.000
_cell.length_c   1.000
_cell.angle_alpha   90.00
_cell.angle_beta   90.00
_cell.angle_gamma   90.00
#
_symmetry.space_group_name_H-M   'P 1'
#
loop_
_entity.id
_entity.type
_entity.pdbx_description
1 polymer ?
#
loop_
_entity_poly.entity_id
_entity_poly.type
_entity_poly.pdbx_seq_one_letter_code
_entity_poly.pdbx_strand_id
1 'polypeptide(L)' 'MKTIEEIESQISQDTRYIELVTTVEYLIGLVSEDKKEVFRKALNDAENVEDVKEVLNAIKLQIGSQGAKKYLGI' A
#
# COMPACT_ATOMS: atom_id res chain seq x y z
N MET A 1 -29.32 19.23 6.95
CA MET A 1 -27.91 19.22 7.40
C MET A 1 -27.31 17.81 7.38
N LYS A 2 -28.05 16.76 7.75
CA LYS A 2 -27.58 15.35 7.73
C LYS A 2 -26.92 14.88 6.42
N THR A 3 -27.44 15.27 5.25
CA THR A 3 -26.87 14.89 3.94
C THR A 3 -25.49 15.50 3.66
N ILE A 4 -25.22 16.71 4.17
CA ILE A 4 -23.90 17.34 3.98
C ILE A 4 -22.85 16.63 4.84
N GLU A 5 -23.20 16.31 6.09
CA GLU A 5 -22.31 15.58 7.01
C GLU A 5 -21.96 14.17 6.49
N GLU A 6 -22.92 13.47 5.88
CA GLU A 6 -22.70 12.17 5.25
C GLU A 6 -21.73 12.27 4.05
N ILE A 7 -21.87 13.32 3.22
CA ILE A 7 -20.96 13.58 2.09
C ILE A 7 -19.55 13.90 2.59
N GLU A 8 -19.42 14.75 3.60
CA GLU A 8 -18.12 15.10 4.20
C GLU A 8 -17.42 13.87 4.80
N SER A 9 -18.19 12.98 5.44
CA SER A 9 -17.67 11.72 5.98
C SER A 9 -17.14 10.81 4.87
N GLN A 10 -17.89 10.66 3.77
CA GLN A 10 -17.46 9.85 2.62
C GLN A 10 -16.19 10.41 1.99
N ILE A 11 -16.13 11.73 1.74
CA ILE A 11 -14.95 12.39 1.18
C ILE A 11 -13.72 12.16 2.08
N SER A 12 -13.89 12.22 3.40
CA SER A 12 -12.81 11.96 4.35
C SER A 12 -12.31 10.51 4.30
N GLN A 13 -13.20 9.53 4.09
CA GLN A 13 -12.82 8.13 3.94
C GLN A 13 -12.11 7.88 2.61
N ASP A 14 -12.63 8.43 1.52
CA ASP A 14 -12.05 8.32 0.18
C ASP A 14 -10.64 8.93 0.14
N THR A 15 -10.46 10.09 0.79
CA THR A 15 -9.15 10.75 0.88
C THR A 15 -8.13 9.86 1.56
N ARG A 16 -8.49 9.27 2.71
CA ARG A 16 -7.60 8.35 3.45
C ARG A 16 -7.28 7.09 2.65
N TYR A 17 -8.24 6.58 1.88
CA TYR A 17 -8.01 5.43 1.01
C TYR A 17 -7.02 5.77 -0.12
N ILE A 18 -7.20 6.91 -0.79
CA ILE A 18 -6.29 7.39 -1.84
C ILE A 18 -4.87 7.58 -1.28
N GLU A 19 -4.74 8.20 -0.11
CA GLU A 19 -3.45 8.37 0.57
C GLU A 19 -2.76 7.03 0.85
N LEU A 20 -3.53 6.04 1.32
CA LEU A 20 -3.01 4.70 1.59
C LEU A 20 -2.53 4.02 0.30
N VAL A 21 -3.34 4.01 -0.76
CA VAL A 21 -2.97 3.41 -2.06
C VAL A 21 -1.71 4.09 -2.62
N THR A 22 -1.66 5.42 -2.61
CA THR A 22 -0.49 6.19 -3.08
C THR A 22 0.76 5.84 -2.29
N THR A 23 0.63 5.67 -0.96
CA THR A 23 1.73 5.24 -0.09
C THR A 23 2.22 3.86 -0.48
N VAL A 24 1.31 2.92 -0.76
CA VAL A 24 1.69 1.57 -1.20
C VAL A 24 2.40 1.61 -2.55
N GLU A 25 1.91 2.37 -3.53
CA GLU A 25 2.56 2.54 -4.83
C GLU A 25 4.00 3.08 -4.70
N TYR A 26 4.20 4.08 -3.83
CA TYR A 26 5.53 4.61 -3.54
C TYR A 26 6.46 3.52 -2.98
N LEU A 27 5.97 2.73 -2.02
CA LEU A 27 6.78 1.67 -1.40
C LEU A 27 7.09 0.53 -2.36
N ILE A 28 6.20 0.20 -3.30
CA ILE A 28 6.50 -0.73 -4.40
C ILE A 28 7.72 -0.24 -5.19
N GLY A 29 7.87 1.07 -5.38
CA GLY A 29 9.04 1.67 -6.02
C GLY A 29 10.38 1.34 -5.33
N LEU A 30 10.35 1.04 -4.03
CA LEU A 30 11.53 0.73 -3.20
C LEU A 30 11.84 -0.77 -3.13
N VAL A 31 10.94 -1.63 -3.60
CA VAL A 31 11.14 -3.08 -3.66
C VAL A 31 12.09 -3.45 -4.82
N SER A 32 12.79 -4.58 -4.71
CA SER A 32 13.61 -5.12 -5.81
C SER A 32 12.80 -5.30 -7.11
N GLU A 33 13.42 -4.98 -8.25
CA GLU A 33 12.74 -4.93 -9.57
C GLU A 33 11.98 -6.23 -9.91
N ASP A 34 12.54 -7.39 -9.58
CA ASP A 34 11.95 -8.72 -9.83
C ASP A 34 10.66 -8.99 -9.03
N LYS A 35 10.39 -8.19 -7.99
CA LYS A 35 9.21 -8.33 -7.12
C LYS A 35 8.19 -7.23 -7.30
N LYS A 36 8.52 -6.12 -7.97
CA LYS A 36 7.61 -4.97 -8.13
C LYS A 36 6.28 -5.36 -8.75
N GLU A 37 6.30 -6.16 -9.81
CA GLU A 37 5.07 -6.53 -10.53
C GLU A 37 4.13 -7.40 -9.69
N VAL A 38 4.67 -8.25 -8.81
CA VAL A 38 3.88 -9.06 -7.87
C VAL A 38 3.09 -8.15 -6.94
N PHE A 39 3.73 -7.11 -6.39
CA PHE A 39 3.05 -6.18 -5.49
C PHE A 39 2.10 -5.23 -6.22
N ARG A 40 2.42 -4.80 -7.46
CA ARG A 40 1.48 -4.01 -8.28
C ARG A 40 0.22 -4.79 -8.55
N LYS A 41 0.35 -6.06 -8.93
CA LYS A 41 -0.81 -6.93 -9.15
C LYS A 41 -1.62 -7.08 -7.87
N ALA A 42 -0.98 -7.35 -6.73
CA ALA A 42 -1.67 -7.46 -5.44
C ALA A 42 -2.40 -6.18 -5.03
N LEU A 43 -1.82 -5.00 -5.30
CA LEU A 43 -2.48 -3.72 -5.08
C LEU A 43 -3.67 -3.50 -6.03
N ASN A 44 -3.54 -3.88 -7.30
CA ASN A 44 -4.62 -3.75 -8.28
C ASN A 44 -5.78 -4.71 -8.00
N ASP A 45 -5.49 -5.88 -7.43
CA ASP A 45 -6.48 -6.89 -7.05
C ASP A 45 -7.14 -6.58 -5.67
N ALA A 46 -6.70 -5.55 -4.96
CA ALA A 46 -7.26 -5.16 -3.67
C ALA A 46 -8.65 -4.50 -3.84
N GLU A 47 -9.66 -5.02 -3.15
CA GLU A 47 -11.05 -4.55 -3.25
C GLU A 47 -11.41 -3.55 -2.16
N ASN A 48 -10.69 -3.57 -1.04
CA ASN A 48 -10.99 -2.76 0.13
C ASN A 48 -9.73 -2.27 0.87
N VAL A 49 -9.94 -1.40 1.86
CA VAL A 49 -8.87 -0.81 2.68
C VAL A 49 -8.01 -1.88 3.38
N GLU A 50 -8.60 -2.97 3.83
CA GLU A 50 -7.89 -4.04 4.54
C GLU A 50 -6.96 -4.79 3.61
N ASP A 51 -7.40 -5.11 2.39
CA ASP A 51 -6.56 -5.73 1.36
C ASP A 51 -5.32 -4.85 1.07
N VAL A 52 -5.51 -3.53 0.94
CA VAL A 52 -4.40 -2.59 0.74
C VAL A 52 -3.44 -2.58 1.93
N LYS A 53 -3.94 -2.72 3.17
CA LYS A 53 -3.06 -2.85 4.36
C LYS A 53 -2.30 -4.17 4.37
N GLU A 54 -2.88 -5.27 3.89
CA GLU A 54 -2.17 -6.54 3.75
C GLU A 54 -1.02 -6.42 2.75
N VAL A 55 -1.26 -5.78 1.60
CA VAL A 55 -0.22 -5.48 0.61
C VAL A 55 0.88 -4.59 1.23
N LEU A 56 0.50 -3.55 1.98
CA LEU A 56 1.43 -2.68 2.70
C LEU A 56 2.33 -3.47 3.67
N ASN A 57 1.75 -4.39 4.44
CA ASN A 57 2.49 -5.22 5.39
C ASN A 57 3.48 -6.15 4.68
N ALA A 58 3.05 -6.78 3.59
CA ALA A 58 3.92 -7.63 2.79
C ALA A 58 5.10 -6.86 2.17
N ILE A 59 4.87 -5.64 1.69
CA ILE A 59 5.94 -4.77 1.17
C ILE A 59 6.93 -4.38 2.26
N LYS A 60 6.45 -4.00 3.46
CA LYS A 60 7.34 -3.68 4.60
C LYS A 60 8.27 -4.84 4.92
N LEU A 61 7.76 -6.07 4.93
CA LEU A 61 8.56 -7.28 5.15
C LEU A 61 9.58 -7.50 4.03
N GLN A 62 9.18 -7.32 2.77
CA GLN A 62 10.09 -7.43 1.63
C GLN A 62 11.23 -6.39 1.70
N ILE A 63 10.90 -5.12 1.98
CA ILE A 63 11.89 -4.04 2.13
C ILE A 63 12.84 -4.32 3.32
N GLY A 64 12.30 -4.81 4.43
CA GLY A 64 13.11 -5.23 5.57
C GLY A 64 14.06 -6.37 5.20
N SER A 65 13.55 -7.41 4.54
CA SER A 65 14.33 -8.58 4.14
C SER A 65 15.44 -8.23 3.14
N GLN A 66 15.13 -7.45 2.09
CA GLN A 66 16.14 -7.03 1.12
C GLN A 66 17.21 -6.14 1.76
N GLY A 67 16.83 -5.27 2.70
CA GLY A 67 17.76 -4.42 3.45
C GLY A 67 18.69 -5.26 4.33
N ALA A 68 18.13 -6.24 5.04
CA ALA A 68 18.90 -7.18 5.86
C ALA A 68 19.87 -8.01 5.03
N LYS A 69 19.43 -8.56 3.88
CA LYS A 69 20.28 -9.29 2.93
C LYS A 69 21.46 -8.45 2.46
N LYS A 70 21.19 -7.21 2.01
CA LYS A 70 22.22 -6.26 1.59
C LYS A 70 23.21 -5.94 2.71
N TYR A 71 22.74 -5.76 3.95
CA TYR A 71 23.58 -5.50 5.11
C TYR A 71 24.48 -6.71 5.47
N LEU A 72 23.91 -7.91 5.41
CA LEU A 72 24.61 -9.17 5.71
C LEU A 72 25.50 -9.66 4.55
N GLY A 73 25.36 -9.08 3.36
CA GLY A 73 26.12 -9.46 2.16
C GLY A 73 25.69 -10.79 1.54
N ILE A 74 24.42 -11.16 1.69
CA ILE A 74 23.82 -12.41 1.17
C ILE A 74 22.66 -12.17 0.21
#